data_AF-A0AA96UK49-F1
#
_entry.id   AF-A0AA96UK49-F1
#
_cell.length_a   1.000
_cell.length_b   1.000
_cell.length_c   1.000
_cell.angle_alpha   90.00
_cell.angle_beta   90.00
_cell.angle_gamma   90.00
#
_symmetry.space_group_name_H-M   'P 1'
#
loop_
_entity.id
_entity.type
_entity.pdbx_description
1 polymer ?
#
loop_
_entity_poly.entity_id
_entity_poly.type
_entity_poly.pdbx_seq_one_letter_code
_entity_poly.pdbx_strand_id
1 'polypeptide(L)'
;MSAWLPTAPCTPGDCVTVAGPRAGVAHRVLRLAGCLAVLVAGVLVAPLVRALAWLPAERLVRWWSRLLLASLGVRVRPIAAPGRQAGGSLLVSNHVSWLDVLLVAAVRPGRMLAKTEVGRWPVLGPLTSWGGTIFIDRDRLRALPGTVEEIAAALRRGERVVVFPEGSTWCGRGGGRFRPALFEAAVRADVPVQPLTLRYRTADGRPSTAPAFVGEDGLLASMWRVVSVRGLSAEVEFLPQLPPALFPGRRQLAAAAQRVVDRRRLPDGAPSDAPGCAACAHPVERPVRGPEAPGPRTGTGVAAGVAAEAGR
;
A
#
# COMPACT_ATOMS: atom_id res chain seq x y z
N MET A 1 6.25 -4.97 22.43
CA MET A 1 5.50 -5.19 21.17
C MET A 1 4.01 -5.11 21.50
N SER A 2 3.28 -4.16 20.93
CA SER A 2 1.85 -3.93 21.20
C SER A 2 1.00 -4.94 20.42
N ALA A 3 0.19 -5.75 21.11
CA ALA A 3 -0.66 -6.81 20.54
C ALA A 3 -1.74 -6.33 19.53
N TRP A 4 -1.82 -5.02 19.27
CA TRP A 4 -2.84 -4.38 18.44
C TRP A 4 -2.32 -3.85 17.09
N LEU A 5 -1.01 -3.91 16.86
CA LEU A 5 -0.41 -3.47 15.60
C LEU A 5 -0.41 -4.64 14.60
N PRO A 6 -0.83 -4.41 13.34
CA PRO A 6 -0.73 -5.44 12.31
C PRO A 6 0.74 -5.71 12.03
N THR A 7 1.26 -6.82 12.51
CA THR A 7 2.49 -7.40 11.99
C THR A 7 2.10 -8.35 10.87
N ALA A 8 2.77 -8.24 9.72
CA ALA A 8 2.70 -9.32 8.76
C ALA A 8 3.35 -10.55 9.43
N PRO A 9 2.75 -11.74 9.37
CA PRO A 9 3.36 -12.97 9.88
C PRO A 9 4.53 -13.45 9.01
N CYS A 10 4.91 -12.66 7.99
CA CYS A 10 6.05 -12.93 7.12
C CYS A 10 7.35 -12.69 7.88
N THR A 11 8.25 -13.68 7.90
CA THR A 11 9.63 -13.52 8.35
C THR A 11 10.58 -13.56 7.14
N PRO A 12 11.80 -13.00 7.27
CA PRO A 12 12.85 -13.16 6.27
C PRO A 12 13.15 -14.63 5.97
N GLY A 13 13.20 -15.49 6.99
CA GLY A 13 13.50 -16.92 6.84
C GLY A 13 12.46 -17.68 6.02
N ASP A 14 11.18 -17.37 6.22
CA ASP A 14 10.09 -18.14 5.61
C ASP A 14 9.65 -17.58 4.24
N CYS A 15 9.80 -16.28 4.04
CA CYS A 15 9.17 -15.60 2.91
C CYS A 15 10.15 -14.97 1.92
N VAL A 16 11.40 -14.69 2.34
CA VAL A 16 12.35 -13.91 1.53
C VAL A 16 13.35 -14.82 0.83
N THR A 17 13.05 -15.09 -0.44
CA THR A 17 13.96 -15.78 -1.35
C THR A 17 14.72 -14.80 -2.25
N VAL A 18 16.05 -14.84 -2.24
CA VAL A 18 16.90 -14.12 -3.20
C VAL A 18 17.20 -15.06 -4.37
N ALA A 19 16.29 -15.08 -5.34
CA ALA A 19 16.44 -15.88 -6.56
C ALA A 19 17.24 -15.13 -7.64
N GLY A 20 18.06 -15.88 -8.40
CA GLY A 20 18.78 -15.37 -9.57
C GLY A 20 20.23 -14.94 -9.29
N PRO A 21 20.93 -14.46 -10.34
CA PRO A 21 22.34 -14.09 -10.26
C PRO A 21 22.56 -12.88 -9.35
N ARG A 22 23.58 -12.97 -8.51
CA ARG A 22 23.97 -11.89 -7.59
C ARG A 22 24.96 -10.93 -8.27
N ALA A 23 24.84 -9.64 -7.95
CA ALA A 23 25.85 -8.65 -8.34
C ALA A 23 27.19 -8.97 -7.68
N GLY A 24 28.31 -8.72 -8.35
CA GLY A 24 29.65 -8.83 -7.75
C GLY A 24 29.84 -7.80 -6.62
N VAL A 25 30.77 -8.06 -5.69
CA VAL A 25 31.00 -7.19 -4.51
C VAL A 25 31.28 -5.74 -4.92
N ALA A 26 32.14 -5.52 -5.93
CA ALA A 26 32.43 -4.19 -6.46
C ALA A 26 31.16 -3.44 -6.91
N HIS A 27 30.24 -4.11 -7.61
CA HIS A 27 28.98 -3.51 -8.03
C HIS A 27 28.07 -3.17 -6.84
N ARG A 28 28.05 -3.99 -5.78
CA ARG A 28 27.28 -3.71 -4.57
C ARG A 28 27.82 -2.48 -3.85
N VAL A 29 29.15 -2.38 -3.72
CA VAL A 29 29.82 -1.23 -3.12
C VAL A 29 29.53 0.05 -3.92
N LEU A 30 29.66 -0.01 -5.25
CA LEU A 30 29.34 1.12 -6.13
C LEU A 30 27.87 1.56 -6.01
N ARG A 31 26.92 0.62 -5.90
CA ARG A 31 25.50 0.93 -5.69
C ARG A 31 25.26 1.63 -4.35
N LEU A 32 25.87 1.14 -3.28
CA LEU A 32 25.76 1.75 -1.95
C LEU A 32 26.40 3.15 -1.92
N ALA A 33 27.60 3.29 -2.48
CA ALA A 33 28.29 4.57 -2.59
C ALA A 33 27.49 5.58 -3.42
N GLY A 34 26.93 5.14 -4.55
CA GLY A 34 26.04 5.96 -5.38
C GLY A 34 24.76 6.36 -4.64
N CYS A 35 24.13 5.45 -3.90
CA CYS A 35 22.96 5.75 -3.07
C CYS A 35 23.28 6.80 -2.00
N LEU A 36 24.41 6.64 -1.30
CA LEU A 36 24.87 7.59 -0.29
C LEU A 36 25.18 8.97 -0.91
N ALA A 37 25.90 9.01 -2.04
CA ALA A 37 26.23 10.25 -2.74
C ALA A 37 24.96 11.00 -3.16
N VAL A 38 23.95 10.29 -3.66
CA VAL A 38 22.63 10.86 -3.95
C VAL A 38 22.03 11.41 -2.66
N LEU A 39 21.85 10.61 -1.60
CA LEU A 39 21.28 11.12 -0.34
C LEU A 39 21.96 12.38 0.20
N VAL A 40 23.30 12.40 0.22
CA VAL A 40 24.09 13.56 0.65
C VAL A 40 23.83 14.77 -0.24
N ALA A 41 23.88 14.62 -1.57
CA ALA A 41 23.57 15.71 -2.49
C ALA A 41 22.15 16.27 -2.26
N GLY A 42 21.19 15.42 -1.90
CA GLY A 42 19.81 15.82 -1.64
C GLY A 42 19.69 16.70 -0.41
N VAL A 43 20.39 16.32 0.66
CA VAL A 43 20.46 17.14 1.89
C VAL A 43 21.11 18.48 1.62
N LEU A 44 22.21 18.50 0.86
CA LEU A 44 22.95 19.74 0.55
C LEU A 44 22.16 20.67 -0.38
N VAL A 45 21.42 20.12 -1.34
CA VAL A 45 20.65 20.89 -2.33
C VAL A 45 19.27 21.31 -1.81
N ALA A 46 18.70 20.59 -0.84
CA ALA A 46 17.41 20.91 -0.22
C ALA A 46 17.23 22.38 0.20
N PRO A 47 18.16 23.04 0.94
CA PRO A 47 17.99 24.44 1.32
C PRO A 47 17.92 25.39 0.12
N LEU A 48 18.75 25.15 -0.90
CA LEU A 48 18.75 25.94 -2.12
C LEU A 48 17.43 25.80 -2.89
N VAL A 49 16.95 24.56 -3.05
CA VAL A 49 15.66 24.29 -3.68
C VAL A 49 14.50 24.92 -2.90
N ARG A 50 14.57 24.95 -1.58
CA ARG A 50 13.57 25.63 -0.73
C ARG A 50 13.57 27.14 -0.93
N ALA A 51 14.73 27.75 -1.08
CA ALA A 51 14.84 29.18 -1.39
C ALA A 51 14.25 29.49 -2.78
N LEU A 52 14.36 28.53 -3.72
CA LEU A 52 13.83 28.63 -5.08
C LEU A 52 12.42 28.04 -5.17
N ALA A 53 11.46 28.64 -4.47
CA ALA A 53 10.06 28.18 -4.35
C ALA A 53 9.30 28.02 -5.68
N TRP A 54 9.83 28.54 -6.79
CA TRP A 54 9.28 28.42 -8.14
C TRP A 54 9.62 27.09 -8.83
N LEU A 55 10.56 26.30 -8.29
CA LEU A 55 10.93 25.02 -8.88
C LEU A 55 9.76 24.02 -8.79
N PRO A 56 9.53 23.21 -9.85
CA PRO A 56 8.44 22.24 -9.87
C PRO A 56 8.75 21.06 -8.94
N ALA A 57 8.36 21.16 -7.67
CA ALA A 57 8.66 20.20 -6.61
C ALA A 57 8.34 18.75 -7.00
N GLU A 58 7.20 18.50 -7.64
CA GLU A 58 6.84 17.15 -8.12
C GLU A 58 7.88 16.58 -9.11
N ARG A 59 8.40 17.39 -10.03
CA ARG A 59 9.40 16.93 -11.02
C ARG A 59 10.72 16.59 -10.35
N LEU A 60 11.13 17.39 -9.37
CA LEU A 60 12.34 17.15 -8.60
C LEU A 60 12.22 15.88 -7.75
N VAL A 61 11.11 15.71 -7.02
CA VAL A 61 10.83 14.48 -6.25
C VAL A 61 10.83 13.25 -7.17
N ARG A 62 10.21 13.35 -8.35
CA ARG A 62 10.22 12.27 -9.33
C ARG A 62 11.64 11.91 -9.77
N TRP A 63 12.41 12.91 -10.19
CA TRP A 63 13.78 12.71 -10.67
C TRP A 63 14.67 12.12 -9.58
N TRP A 64 14.57 12.68 -8.37
CA TRP A 64 15.31 12.23 -7.20
C TRP A 64 15.03 10.78 -6.84
N SER A 65 13.75 10.41 -6.80
CA SER A 65 13.32 9.04 -6.48
C SER A 65 13.80 8.05 -7.54
N ARG A 66 13.79 8.44 -8.82
CA ARG A 66 14.36 7.63 -9.91
C ARG A 66 15.86 7.44 -9.76
N LEU A 67 16.58 8.49 -9.36
CA LEU A 67 18.03 8.43 -9.17
C LEU A 67 18.41 7.52 -7.99
N LEU A 68 17.68 7.61 -6.86
CA LEU A 68 17.85 6.70 -5.72
C LEU A 68 17.55 5.24 -6.09
N LEU A 69 16.48 4.98 -6.82
CA LEU A 69 16.16 3.62 -7.27
C LEU A 69 17.23 3.09 -8.25
N ALA A 70 17.68 3.93 -9.17
CA ALA A 70 18.72 3.57 -10.13
C ALA A 70 20.07 3.27 -9.45
N SER A 71 20.48 4.06 -8.46
CA SER A 71 21.73 3.84 -7.72
C SER A 71 21.69 2.54 -6.91
N LEU A 72 20.51 2.12 -6.44
CA LEU A 72 20.30 0.81 -5.81
C LEU A 72 20.23 -0.35 -6.82
N GLY A 73 20.26 -0.06 -8.12
CA GLY A 73 20.16 -1.06 -9.19
C GLY A 73 18.73 -1.54 -9.46
N VAL A 74 17.71 -0.76 -9.07
CA VAL A 74 16.30 -1.05 -9.26
C VAL A 74 15.77 -0.35 -10.51
N ARG A 75 15.25 -1.11 -11.47
CA ARG A 75 14.63 -0.57 -12.69
C ARG A 75 13.14 -0.33 -12.47
N VAL A 76 12.71 0.92 -12.57
CA VAL A 76 11.29 1.31 -12.50
C VAL A 76 10.56 0.96 -13.79
N ARG A 77 9.44 0.24 -13.68
CA ARG A 77 8.55 -0.15 -14.79
C ARG A 77 7.10 0.29 -14.51
N PRO A 78 6.69 1.47 -14.99
CA PRO A 78 5.29 1.87 -14.91
C PRO A 78 4.44 1.07 -15.92
N ILE A 79 3.32 0.53 -15.46
CA ILE A 79 2.36 -0.24 -16.26
C ILE A 79 1.03 0.50 -16.20
N ALA A 80 0.38 0.65 -17.36
CA ALA A 80 -0.94 1.29 -17.48
C ALA A 80 -1.05 2.63 -16.72
N ALA A 81 0.02 3.44 -16.70
CA ALA A 81 0.07 4.67 -15.92
C ALA A 81 -0.57 5.84 -16.71
N PRO A 82 -1.85 6.19 -16.49
CA PRO A 82 -2.51 7.23 -17.28
C PRO A 82 -1.84 8.59 -17.06
N GLY A 83 -2.11 9.56 -17.94
CA GLY A 83 -1.65 10.94 -17.77
C GLY A 83 -2.06 11.56 -16.43
N ARG A 84 -1.57 12.78 -16.14
CA ARG A 84 -2.01 13.51 -14.94
C ARG A 84 -3.52 13.78 -15.04
N GLN A 85 -4.28 13.20 -14.12
CA GLN A 85 -5.70 13.50 -13.94
C GLN A 85 -5.83 14.83 -13.18
N ALA A 86 -6.88 15.60 -13.49
CA ALA A 86 -7.21 16.83 -12.77
C ALA A 86 -7.77 16.51 -11.37
N GLY A 87 -7.55 17.40 -10.41
CA GLY A 87 -8.03 17.23 -9.04
C GLY A 87 -7.20 16.29 -8.15
N GLY A 88 -7.68 16.13 -6.92
CA GLY A 88 -7.04 15.32 -5.89
C GLY A 88 -7.35 13.84 -6.06
N SER A 89 -6.51 12.97 -5.49
CA SER A 89 -6.77 11.52 -5.50
C SER A 89 -6.06 10.82 -4.35
N LEU A 90 -6.73 9.82 -3.78
CA LEU A 90 -6.15 8.95 -2.76
C LEU A 90 -5.54 7.74 -3.45
N LEU A 91 -4.21 7.71 -3.56
CA LEU A 91 -3.47 6.59 -4.11
C LEU A 91 -3.33 5.51 -3.04
N VAL A 92 -3.83 4.31 -3.33
CA VAL A 92 -3.81 3.18 -2.41
C VAL A 92 -3.07 2.02 -3.04
N SER A 93 -2.25 1.33 -2.27
CA SER A 93 -1.43 0.25 -2.79
C SER A 93 -1.19 -0.84 -1.76
N ASN A 94 -0.89 -2.04 -2.26
CA ASN A 94 -0.19 -3.03 -1.47
C ASN A 94 1.22 -2.55 -1.08
N HIS A 95 1.79 -3.11 -0.01
CA HIS A 95 3.08 -2.71 0.54
C HIS A 95 3.99 -3.91 0.74
N VAL A 96 5.14 -3.90 0.07
CA VAL A 96 6.14 -4.96 0.07
C VAL A 96 7.45 -4.50 0.69
N SER A 97 7.87 -3.26 0.40
CA SER A 97 9.21 -2.79 0.71
C SER A 97 9.22 -1.31 1.09
N TRP A 98 10.26 -0.88 1.80
CA TRP A 98 10.59 0.54 1.94
C TRP A 98 10.83 1.23 0.58
N LEU A 99 11.21 0.47 -0.46
CA LEU A 99 11.34 0.95 -1.83
C LEU A 99 10.03 1.45 -2.45
N ASP A 100 8.87 0.99 -1.95
CA ASP A 100 7.55 1.30 -2.52
C ASP A 100 7.27 2.80 -2.52
N VAL A 101 7.71 3.50 -1.47
CA VAL A 101 7.58 4.96 -1.34
C VAL A 101 8.31 5.67 -2.48
N LEU A 102 9.56 5.28 -2.73
CA LEU A 102 10.37 5.81 -3.83
C LEU A 102 9.77 5.43 -5.18
N LEU A 103 9.28 4.20 -5.31
CA LEU A 103 8.69 3.68 -6.54
C LEU A 103 7.46 4.49 -6.96
N VAL A 104 6.54 4.75 -6.03
CA VAL A 104 5.37 5.57 -6.31
C VAL A 104 5.79 7.01 -6.61
N ALA A 105 6.70 7.60 -5.82
CA ALA A 105 7.19 8.96 -6.05
C ALA A 105 7.92 9.11 -7.42
N ALA A 106 8.63 8.08 -7.87
CA ALA A 106 9.31 8.03 -9.17
C ALA A 106 8.37 8.02 -10.38
N VAL A 107 7.08 7.74 -10.18
CA VAL A 107 6.06 7.70 -11.25
C VAL A 107 4.97 8.76 -11.04
N ARG A 108 4.39 8.83 -9.84
CA ARG A 108 3.35 9.79 -9.46
C ARG A 108 3.68 10.42 -8.09
N PRO A 109 4.48 11.51 -8.08
CA PRO A 109 4.70 12.28 -6.86
C PRO A 109 3.39 12.71 -6.20
N GLY A 110 3.39 12.64 -4.87
CA GLY A 110 2.28 13.00 -3.99
C GLY A 110 2.75 12.97 -2.53
N ARG A 111 1.91 13.46 -1.63
CA ARG A 111 2.18 13.42 -0.19
C ARG A 111 2.10 11.98 0.29
N MET A 112 3.17 11.48 0.89
CA MET A 112 3.19 10.13 1.45
C MET A 112 2.64 10.15 2.87
N LEU A 113 1.85 9.15 3.25
CA LEU A 113 1.55 8.89 4.65
C LEU A 113 2.64 8.01 5.26
N ALA A 114 3.42 8.55 6.20
CA ALA A 114 4.50 7.84 6.88
C ALA A 114 4.25 7.73 8.38
N LYS A 115 4.93 6.80 9.05
CA LYS A 115 4.90 6.74 10.51
C LYS A 115 5.71 7.90 11.11
N THR A 116 5.31 8.41 12.26
CA THR A 116 5.98 9.51 12.95
C THR A 116 7.47 9.24 13.21
N GLU A 117 7.87 7.99 13.44
CA GLU A 117 9.26 7.62 13.68
C GLU A 117 10.15 7.89 12.46
N VAL A 118 9.62 7.76 11.24
CA VAL A 118 10.35 8.04 9.99
C VAL A 118 10.75 9.51 9.92
N GLY A 119 9.90 10.41 10.44
CA GLY A 119 10.19 11.84 10.53
C GLY A 119 11.36 12.16 11.47
N ARG A 120 11.69 11.25 12.40
CA ARG A 120 12.78 11.40 13.36
C ARG A 120 14.11 10.82 12.86
N TRP A 121 14.12 10.16 11.70
CA TRP A 121 15.35 9.54 11.20
C TRP A 121 16.35 10.60 10.72
N PRO A 122 17.64 10.46 11.05
CA PRO A 122 18.66 11.34 10.50
C PRO A 122 18.66 11.22 8.97
N VAL A 123 18.88 12.33 8.27
CA VAL A 123 18.84 12.44 6.79
C VAL A 123 17.43 12.30 6.19
N LEU A 124 16.71 11.21 6.46
CA LEU A 124 15.39 10.94 5.86
C LEU A 124 14.27 11.83 6.42
N GLY A 125 14.32 12.21 7.71
CA GLY A 125 13.33 13.09 8.33
C GLY A 125 13.23 14.48 7.67
N PRO A 126 14.34 15.21 7.50
CA PRO A 126 14.35 16.50 6.77
C PRO A 126 13.86 16.39 5.32
N LEU A 127 14.28 15.34 4.60
CA LEU A 127 13.89 15.12 3.19
C LEU A 127 12.41 14.78 3.04
N THR A 128 11.87 13.94 3.93
CA THR A 128 10.45 13.54 3.91
C THR A 128 9.52 14.66 4.35
N SER A 129 9.92 15.46 5.34
CA SER A 129 9.20 16.68 5.75
C SER A 129 9.11 17.69 4.60
N TRP A 130 10.18 17.82 3.79
CA TRP A 130 10.16 18.68 2.59
C TRP A 130 9.20 18.17 1.51
N GLY A 131 9.09 16.85 1.33
CA GLY A 131 8.15 16.23 0.38
C GLY A 131 6.67 16.36 0.76
N GLY A 132 6.34 17.05 1.86
CA GLY A 132 4.95 17.24 2.32
C GLY A 132 4.35 15.97 2.92
N THR A 133 5.18 15.07 3.44
CA THR A 133 4.77 13.81 4.10
C THR A 133 3.82 14.10 5.26
N ILE A 134 2.70 13.38 5.28
CA ILE A 134 1.74 13.40 6.39
C ILE A 134 2.17 12.30 7.36
N PHE A 135 2.28 12.63 8.64
CA PHE A 135 2.72 11.68 9.66
C PHE A 135 1.53 11.10 10.43
N ILE A 136 1.55 9.78 10.65
CA ILE A 136 0.57 9.08 11.47
C ILE A 136 1.27 8.39 12.65
N ASP A 137 0.79 8.72 13.85
CA ASP A 137 1.10 7.97 15.07
C ASP A 137 0.12 6.79 15.16
N ARG A 138 0.64 5.58 14.89
CA ARG A 138 -0.17 4.36 14.89
C ARG A 138 -0.37 3.79 16.29
N ASP A 139 0.43 4.22 17.27
CA ASP A 139 0.30 3.84 18.67
C ASP A 139 -0.80 4.69 19.35
N ARG A 140 -1.08 5.88 18.82
CA ARG A 140 -2.17 6.74 19.26
C ARG A 140 -3.37 6.68 18.32
N LEU A 141 -4.18 5.63 18.44
CA LEU A 141 -5.46 5.50 17.70
C LEU A 141 -6.38 6.74 17.83
N ARG A 142 -6.30 7.49 18.93
CA ARG A 142 -7.04 8.75 19.15
C ARG A 142 -6.67 9.86 18.16
N ALA A 143 -5.47 9.83 17.57
CA ALA A 143 -5.01 10.82 16.59
C ALA A 143 -5.53 10.57 15.17
N LEU A 144 -6.03 9.35 14.89
CA LEU A 144 -6.47 8.94 13.56
C LEU A 144 -7.52 9.87 12.91
N PRO A 145 -8.56 10.37 13.62
CA PRO A 145 -9.51 11.31 13.02
C PRO A 145 -8.85 12.60 12.52
N GLY A 146 -7.85 13.11 13.22
CA GLY A 146 -7.09 14.29 12.81
C GLY A 146 -6.29 14.03 11.54
N THR A 147 -5.59 12.90 11.46
CA THR A 147 -4.88 12.49 10.24
C THR A 147 -5.83 12.32 9.05
N VAL A 148 -7.02 11.75 9.26
CA VAL A 148 -8.05 11.62 8.21
C VAL A 148 -8.47 12.99 7.68
N GLU A 149 -8.65 13.97 8.56
CA GLU A 149 -9.03 15.33 8.15
C GLU A 149 -7.90 16.04 7.41
N GLU A 150 -6.65 15.88 7.86
CA GLU A 150 -5.48 16.43 7.16
C GLU A 150 -5.37 15.88 5.73
N ILE A 151 -5.56 14.57 5.57
CA ILE A 151 -5.60 13.92 4.25
C ILE A 151 -6.78 14.48 3.43
N ALA A 152 -7.98 14.57 3.99
CA ALA A 152 -9.15 15.08 3.28
C ALA A 152 -8.94 16.53 2.81
N ALA A 153 -8.34 17.38 3.64
CA ALA A 153 -8.00 18.75 3.28
C ALA A 153 -6.98 18.81 2.13
N ALA A 154 -5.95 17.96 2.14
CA ALA A 154 -4.99 17.85 1.03
C ALA A 154 -5.67 17.42 -0.28
N LEU A 155 -6.53 16.42 -0.21
CA LEU A 155 -7.30 15.95 -1.36
C LEU A 155 -8.20 17.04 -1.95
N ARG A 156 -8.91 17.81 -1.11
CA ARG A 156 -9.74 18.95 -1.55
C ARG A 156 -8.94 20.06 -2.23
N ARG A 157 -7.66 20.25 -1.86
CA ARG A 157 -6.74 21.19 -2.56
C ARG A 157 -6.25 20.69 -3.92
N GLY A 158 -6.72 19.53 -4.38
CA GLY A 158 -6.26 18.94 -5.63
C GLY A 158 -4.94 18.18 -5.50
N GLU A 159 -4.49 17.91 -4.28
CA GLU A 159 -3.23 17.20 -4.03
C GLU A 159 -3.45 15.68 -4.06
N ARG A 160 -2.36 14.94 -4.28
CA ARG A 160 -2.37 13.48 -4.18
C ARG A 160 -1.86 13.06 -2.82
N VAL A 161 -2.55 12.11 -2.21
CA VAL A 161 -2.07 11.45 -0.99
C VAL A 161 -1.88 9.97 -1.27
N VAL A 162 -0.71 9.45 -0.95
CA VAL A 162 -0.36 8.04 -1.11
C VAL A 162 -0.41 7.36 0.25
N VAL A 163 -1.15 6.26 0.33
CA VAL A 163 -1.29 5.44 1.53
C VAL A 163 -1.11 3.97 1.22
N PHE A 164 -0.60 3.22 2.20
CA PHE A 164 -0.47 1.77 2.18
C PHE A 164 -1.44 1.17 3.21
N PRO A 165 -2.69 0.83 2.81
CA PRO A 165 -3.75 0.53 3.78
C PRO A 165 -3.57 -0.78 4.53
N GLU A 166 -2.64 -1.65 4.10
CA GLU A 166 -2.25 -2.86 4.83
C GLU A 166 -1.67 -2.53 6.22
N GLY A 167 -1.10 -1.34 6.39
CA GLY A 167 -0.54 -0.89 7.67
C GLY A 167 0.76 -1.61 8.07
N SER A 168 1.28 -2.49 7.22
CA SER A 168 2.58 -3.15 7.34
C SER A 168 3.06 -3.58 5.96
N THR A 169 4.31 -4.00 5.87
CA THR A 169 4.92 -4.57 4.66
C THR A 169 4.78 -6.09 4.64
N TRP A 170 4.63 -6.64 3.44
CA TRP A 170 4.44 -8.07 3.17
C TRP A 170 5.50 -8.59 2.21
N CYS A 171 5.64 -9.91 2.10
CA CYS A 171 6.69 -10.47 1.23
C CYS A 171 6.41 -10.37 -0.27
N GLY A 172 5.22 -9.93 -0.67
CA GLY A 172 4.78 -9.83 -2.06
C GLY A 172 4.11 -11.10 -2.61
N ARG A 173 4.14 -12.22 -1.87
CA ARG A 173 3.38 -13.45 -2.20
C ARG A 173 1.95 -13.42 -1.68
N GLY A 174 1.68 -12.55 -0.71
CA GLY A 174 0.37 -12.32 -0.11
C GLY A 174 0.29 -10.88 0.39
N GLY A 175 -0.75 -10.60 1.19
CA GLY A 175 -1.07 -9.26 1.63
C GLY A 175 -1.98 -9.21 2.85
N GLY A 176 -1.97 -8.05 3.48
CA GLY A 176 -2.85 -7.74 4.60
C GLY A 176 -4.19 -7.18 4.12
N ARG A 177 -5.15 -7.09 5.03
CA ARG A 177 -6.41 -6.39 4.75
C ARG A 177 -6.19 -4.89 4.62
N PHE A 178 -6.84 -4.27 3.63
CA PHE A 178 -6.87 -2.82 3.52
C PHE A 178 -7.75 -2.23 4.61
N ARG A 179 -7.14 -1.43 5.49
CA ARG A 179 -7.84 -0.79 6.60
C ARG A 179 -8.73 0.34 6.08
N PRO A 180 -10.04 0.32 6.35
CA PRO A 180 -10.96 1.32 5.80
C PRO A 180 -10.75 2.75 6.30
N ALA A 181 -10.07 2.96 7.43
CA ALA A 181 -10.03 4.25 8.11
C ALA A 181 -9.55 5.40 7.21
N LEU A 182 -8.50 5.20 6.41
CA LEU A 182 -7.95 6.24 5.54
C LEU A 182 -8.79 6.48 4.28
N PHE A 183 -9.62 5.51 3.88
CA PHE A 183 -10.58 5.69 2.79
C PHE A 183 -11.69 6.68 3.14
N GLU A 184 -11.93 6.91 4.43
CA GLU A 184 -12.81 7.98 4.90
C GLU A 184 -12.40 9.34 4.34
N ALA A 185 -11.09 9.61 4.19
CA ALA A 185 -10.61 10.88 3.69
C ALA A 185 -11.01 11.11 2.23
N ALA A 186 -10.98 10.05 1.41
CA ALA A 186 -11.46 10.11 0.02
C ALA A 186 -12.98 10.33 -0.06
N VAL A 187 -13.74 9.67 0.82
CA VAL A 187 -15.20 9.85 0.92
C VAL A 187 -15.54 11.29 1.32
N ARG A 188 -14.89 11.84 2.35
CA ARG A 188 -15.14 13.22 2.83
C ARG A 188 -14.70 14.30 1.86
N ALA A 189 -13.67 14.05 1.09
CA ALA A 189 -13.19 14.97 0.07
C ALA A 189 -13.91 14.80 -1.28
N ASP A 190 -14.76 13.78 -1.41
CA ASP A 190 -15.40 13.35 -2.65
C ASP A 190 -14.42 13.25 -3.84
N VAL A 191 -13.29 12.57 -3.61
CA VAL A 191 -12.24 12.35 -4.62
C VAL A 191 -12.06 10.88 -4.93
N PRO A 192 -11.68 10.53 -6.18
CA PRO A 192 -11.42 9.14 -6.54
C PRO A 192 -10.29 8.51 -5.72
N VAL A 193 -10.49 7.24 -5.38
CA VAL A 193 -9.39 6.36 -4.99
C VAL A 193 -8.72 5.85 -6.26
N GLN A 194 -7.40 5.93 -6.31
CA GLN A 194 -6.56 5.42 -7.38
C GLN A 194 -5.81 4.17 -6.87
N PRO A 195 -6.30 2.95 -7.15
CA PRO A 195 -5.60 1.75 -6.74
C PRO A 195 -4.34 1.55 -7.59
N LEU A 196 -3.27 1.10 -6.93
CA LEU A 196 -1.99 0.73 -7.52
C LEU A 196 -1.64 -0.69 -7.10
N THR A 197 -0.98 -1.41 -8.00
CA THR A 197 -0.35 -2.68 -7.65
C THR A 197 1.15 -2.59 -7.83
N LEU A 198 1.90 -2.92 -6.77
CA LEU A 198 3.37 -2.97 -6.77
C LEU A 198 3.84 -4.40 -6.80
N ARG A 199 4.74 -4.69 -7.73
CA ARG A 199 5.37 -6.01 -7.90
C ARG A 199 6.85 -5.84 -8.12
N TYR A 200 7.63 -6.81 -7.63
CA TYR A 200 9.05 -6.86 -7.87
C TYR A 200 9.36 -8.10 -8.69
N ARG A 201 10.22 -7.94 -9.70
CA ARG A 201 10.60 -9.02 -10.62
C ARG A 201 12.09 -9.08 -10.82
N THR A 202 12.60 -10.30 -10.98
CA THR A 202 13.97 -10.57 -11.44
C THR A 202 14.14 -10.19 -12.92
N ALA A 203 15.37 -10.24 -13.41
CA ALA A 203 15.70 -9.84 -14.79
C ALA A 203 14.96 -10.66 -15.86
N ASP A 204 14.69 -11.93 -15.55
CA ASP A 204 13.93 -12.91 -16.35
C ASP A 204 12.40 -12.82 -16.13
N GLY A 205 11.92 -11.82 -15.39
CA GLY A 205 10.48 -11.55 -15.24
C GLY A 205 9.76 -12.37 -14.17
N ARG A 206 10.45 -13.25 -13.43
CA ARG A 206 9.83 -14.00 -12.33
C ARG A 206 9.55 -13.08 -11.12
N PRO A 207 8.49 -13.35 -10.34
CA PRO A 207 8.25 -12.64 -9.08
C PRO A 207 9.45 -12.74 -8.13
N SER A 208 9.79 -11.64 -7.46
CA SER A 208 10.90 -11.55 -6.53
C SER A 208 10.43 -11.03 -5.17
N THR A 209 10.77 -11.77 -4.12
CA THR A 209 10.56 -11.35 -2.73
C THR A 209 11.81 -10.72 -2.13
N ALA A 210 12.94 -10.67 -2.85
CA ALA A 210 14.21 -10.14 -2.35
C ALA A 210 14.14 -8.74 -1.73
N PRO A 211 13.36 -7.77 -2.27
CA PRO A 211 13.24 -6.44 -1.67
C PRO A 211 12.26 -6.37 -0.52
N ALA A 212 11.55 -7.45 -0.19
CA ALA A 212 10.61 -7.45 0.92
C ALA A 212 11.31 -7.00 2.21
N PHE A 213 10.59 -6.23 3.01
CA PHE A 213 11.02 -5.74 4.31
C PHE A 213 10.03 -6.23 5.35
N VAL A 214 10.27 -7.39 5.97
CA VAL A 214 9.25 -8.10 6.75
C VAL A 214 9.78 -8.59 8.09
N GLY A 215 8.88 -8.76 9.05
CA GLY A 215 9.20 -9.27 10.38
C GLY A 215 10.28 -8.46 11.08
N GLU A 216 11.35 -9.16 11.45
CA GLU A 216 12.53 -8.68 12.15
C GLU A 216 13.62 -8.10 11.23
N ASP A 217 13.32 -7.88 9.94
CA ASP A 217 14.27 -7.30 8.99
C ASP A 217 14.84 -5.96 9.47
N GLY A 218 16.16 -5.88 9.57
CA GLY A 218 16.88 -4.62 9.64
C GLY A 218 16.93 -3.93 8.27
N LEU A 219 16.86 -2.59 8.25
CA LEU A 219 16.92 -1.81 7.00
C LEU A 219 18.19 -2.12 6.20
N LEU A 220 19.34 -2.22 6.87
CA LEU A 220 20.63 -2.55 6.24
C LEU A 220 20.65 -3.96 5.64
N ALA A 221 20.02 -4.93 6.30
CA ALA A 221 19.93 -6.30 5.79
C ALA A 221 19.08 -6.35 4.50
N SER A 222 17.91 -5.70 4.52
CA SER A 222 17.06 -5.55 3.33
C SER A 222 17.77 -4.79 2.21
N MET A 223 18.45 -3.68 2.53
CA MET A 223 19.23 -2.91 1.57
C MET A 223 20.35 -3.75 0.93
N TRP A 224 21.08 -4.53 1.73
CA TRP A 224 22.11 -5.43 1.23
C TRP A 224 21.55 -6.48 0.28
N ARG A 225 20.37 -7.05 0.58
CA ARG A 225 19.67 -7.96 -0.35
C ARG A 225 19.33 -7.25 -1.66
N VAL A 226 18.76 -6.05 -1.61
CA VAL A 226 18.39 -5.26 -2.80
C VAL A 226 19.60 -5.03 -3.71
N VAL A 227 20.69 -4.48 -3.16
CA VAL A 227 21.89 -4.17 -3.97
C VAL A 227 22.59 -5.43 -4.47
N SER A 228 22.39 -6.58 -3.80
CA SER A 228 22.92 -7.87 -4.22
C SER A 228 22.18 -8.50 -5.40
N VAL A 229 20.92 -8.13 -5.67
CA VAL A 229 20.16 -8.69 -6.80
C VAL A 229 20.57 -8.02 -8.11
N ARG A 230 20.88 -8.84 -9.13
CA ARG A 230 21.14 -8.34 -10.48
C ARG A 230 19.83 -8.21 -11.27
N GLY A 231 19.60 -7.02 -11.84
CA GLY A 231 18.46 -6.76 -12.72
C GLY A 231 17.10 -6.78 -12.02
N LEU A 232 17.04 -6.35 -10.76
CA LEU A 232 15.77 -6.15 -10.04
C LEU A 232 14.94 -5.08 -10.76
N SER A 233 13.69 -5.40 -11.04
CA SER A 233 12.71 -4.46 -11.58
C SER A 233 11.54 -4.29 -10.62
N ALA A 234 11.06 -3.07 -10.52
CA ALA A 234 9.96 -2.68 -9.67
C ALA A 234 8.84 -2.14 -10.56
N GLU A 235 7.75 -2.89 -10.62
CA GLU A 235 6.57 -2.58 -11.41
C GLU A 235 5.55 -1.82 -10.57
N VAL A 236 4.99 -0.77 -11.15
CA VAL A 236 3.85 -0.05 -10.60
C VAL A 236 2.76 0.02 -11.64
N GLU A 237 1.66 -0.68 -11.38
CA GLU A 237 0.49 -0.71 -12.25
C GLU A 237 -0.61 0.18 -11.69
N PHE A 238 -1.08 1.14 -12.48
CA PHE A 238 -2.23 1.96 -12.13
C PHE A 238 -3.51 1.25 -12.59
N LEU A 239 -4.46 1.08 -11.67
CA LEU A 239 -5.74 0.43 -11.95
C LEU A 239 -6.85 1.47 -12.19
N PRO A 240 -8.04 1.09 -12.69
CA PRO A 240 -9.15 2.03 -12.82
C PRO A 240 -9.48 2.72 -11.50
N GLN A 241 -9.79 4.01 -11.57
CA GLN A 241 -10.18 4.80 -10.40
C GLN A 241 -11.53 4.33 -9.86
N LEU A 242 -11.68 4.46 -8.54
CA LEU A 242 -12.90 4.13 -7.82
C LEU A 242 -13.48 5.43 -7.25
N PRO A 243 -14.51 6.01 -7.88
CA PRO A 243 -15.22 7.17 -7.36
C PRO A 243 -15.95 6.80 -6.05
N PRO A 244 -15.85 7.59 -4.96
CA PRO A 244 -16.52 7.30 -3.70
C PRO A 244 -18.04 7.19 -3.85
N ALA A 245 -18.65 8.00 -4.73
CA ALA A 245 -20.09 8.02 -4.99
C ALA A 245 -20.68 6.66 -5.42
N LEU A 246 -19.87 5.74 -5.95
CA LEU A 246 -20.31 4.40 -6.35
C LEU A 246 -20.35 3.39 -5.19
N PHE A 247 -19.95 3.79 -3.98
CA PHE A 247 -19.81 2.90 -2.83
C PHE A 247 -20.57 3.45 -1.62
N PRO A 248 -21.30 2.60 -0.86
CA PRO A 248 -22.04 3.02 0.34
C PRO A 248 -21.20 3.56 1.51
N GLY A 249 -19.88 3.68 1.35
CA GLY A 249 -18.98 4.20 2.37
C GLY A 249 -17.57 3.61 2.32
N ARG A 250 -16.74 4.04 3.29
CA ARG A 250 -15.31 3.72 3.34
C ARG A 250 -14.98 2.23 3.34
N ARG A 251 -15.83 1.39 3.94
CA ARG A 251 -15.57 -0.06 4.07
C ARG A 251 -15.70 -0.78 2.73
N GLN A 252 -16.76 -0.46 1.97
CA GLN A 252 -17.03 -1.03 0.66
C GLN A 252 -16.02 -0.52 -0.36
N LEU A 253 -15.67 0.77 -0.29
CA LEU A 253 -14.63 1.36 -1.13
C LEU A 253 -13.26 0.71 -0.88
N ALA A 254 -12.88 0.52 0.39
CA ALA A 254 -11.64 -0.17 0.75
C ALA A 254 -11.61 -1.62 0.27
N ALA A 255 -12.72 -2.35 0.44
CA ALA A 255 -12.83 -3.73 -0.04
C ALA A 255 -12.78 -3.82 -1.57
N ALA A 256 -13.39 -2.88 -2.28
CA ALA A 256 -13.32 -2.81 -3.74
C ALA A 256 -11.91 -2.52 -4.23
N ALA A 257 -11.22 -1.55 -3.63
CA ALA A 257 -9.83 -1.24 -3.91
C ALA A 257 -8.92 -2.45 -3.65
N GLN A 258 -9.11 -3.14 -2.53
CA GLN A 258 -8.34 -4.33 -2.21
C GLN A 258 -8.56 -5.44 -3.26
N ARG A 259 -9.81 -5.73 -3.65
CA ARG A 259 -10.11 -6.77 -4.64
C ARG A 259 -9.40 -6.52 -5.98
N VAL A 260 -9.38 -5.29 -6.47
CA VAL A 260 -8.73 -4.99 -7.75
C VAL A 260 -7.20 -5.05 -7.64
N VAL A 261 -6.62 -4.66 -6.49
CA VAL A 261 -5.18 -4.78 -6.24
C VAL A 261 -4.77 -6.25 -6.11
N ASP A 262 -5.47 -7.04 -5.30
CA ASP A 262 -5.13 -8.44 -5.06
C ASP A 262 -5.20 -9.29 -6.34
N ARG A 263 -6.18 -9.04 -7.21
CA ARG A 263 -6.28 -9.69 -8.53
C ARG A 263 -5.10 -9.45 -9.44
N ARG A 264 -4.40 -8.32 -9.30
CA ARG A 264 -3.26 -7.93 -10.16
C ARG A 264 -1.93 -8.20 -9.46
N ARG A 265 -1.94 -8.40 -8.15
CA ARG A 265 -0.75 -8.66 -7.34
C ARG A 265 -0.18 -10.04 -7.62
N LEU A 266 -1.07 -11.04 -7.71
CA LEU A 266 -0.70 -12.41 -8.04
C LEU A 266 -0.40 -12.50 -9.55
N PRO A 267 0.64 -13.24 -9.96
CA PRO A 267 0.95 -13.40 -11.38
C PRO A 267 -0.18 -14.14 -12.11
N ASP A 268 -0.47 -13.72 -13.35
CA ASP A 268 -1.33 -14.47 -14.25
C ASP A 268 -0.79 -15.91 -14.38
N GLY A 269 -1.57 -16.90 -13.94
CA GLY A 269 -1.24 -18.32 -14.10
C GLY A 269 -0.40 -18.98 -12.99
N ALA A 270 -0.24 -18.39 -11.80
CA ALA A 270 0.20 -19.21 -10.67
C ALA A 270 -0.90 -20.22 -10.29
N PRO A 271 -0.65 -21.53 -10.34
CA PRO A 271 -1.59 -22.49 -9.75
C PRO A 271 -1.77 -22.12 -8.27
N SER A 272 -3.01 -22.26 -7.79
CA SER A 272 -3.42 -22.22 -6.38
C SER A 272 -2.47 -22.99 -5.44
N ASP A 273 -1.71 -23.92 -6.01
CA ASP A 273 -0.94 -24.94 -5.29
C ASP A 273 0.59 -24.74 -5.38
N ALA A 274 1.07 -23.62 -5.93
CA ALA A 274 2.43 -23.19 -5.57
C ALA A 274 2.47 -23.05 -4.05
N PRO A 275 3.47 -23.57 -3.31
CA PRO A 275 3.48 -23.51 -1.86
C PRO A 275 3.47 -22.05 -1.41
N GLY A 276 2.26 -21.50 -1.25
CA GLY A 276 2.00 -20.27 -0.57
C GLY A 276 2.48 -20.51 0.84
N CYS A 277 3.33 -19.62 1.35
CA CYS A 277 3.63 -19.63 2.77
C CYS A 277 2.27 -19.60 3.49
N ALA A 278 1.93 -20.67 4.22
CA ALA A 278 0.63 -20.79 4.89
C ALA A 278 0.38 -19.59 5.83
N ALA A 279 1.46 -18.95 6.30
CA ALA A 279 1.41 -17.72 7.07
C ALA A 279 0.97 -16.49 6.27
N CYS A 280 1.17 -16.45 4.94
CA CYS A 280 0.79 -15.31 4.09
C CYS A 280 -0.70 -15.26 3.74
N ALA A 281 -1.46 -16.34 4.00
CA ALA A 281 -2.89 -16.40 3.79
C ALA A 281 -3.62 -15.95 5.06
N HIS A 282 -4.28 -14.79 5.01
CA HIS A 282 -5.32 -14.52 6.00
C HIS A 282 -6.57 -15.35 5.67
N PRO A 283 -7.19 -16.01 6.65
CA PRO A 283 -8.50 -16.60 6.45
C PRO A 283 -9.46 -15.47 6.06
N VAL A 284 -10.03 -15.55 4.86
CA VAL A 284 -11.15 -14.72 4.47
C VAL A 284 -12.26 -15.03 5.46
N GLU A 285 -12.58 -14.09 6.36
CA GLU A 285 -13.77 -14.23 7.21
C GLU A 285 -14.96 -14.47 6.28
N ARG A 286 -15.58 -15.66 6.42
CA ARG A 286 -16.85 -15.96 5.77
C ARG A 286 -17.83 -14.84 6.14
N PRO A 287 -18.64 -14.34 5.19
CA PRO A 287 -19.63 -13.33 5.53
C PRO A 287 -20.50 -13.88 6.67
N VAL A 288 -20.56 -13.11 7.76
CA VAL A 288 -21.50 -13.35 8.86
C VAL A 288 -22.86 -13.50 8.20
N ARG A 289 -23.48 -14.68 8.30
CA ARG A 289 -24.87 -14.87 7.90
C ARG A 289 -25.69 -13.82 8.65
N GLY A 290 -26.30 -12.89 7.91
CA GLY A 290 -27.31 -12.02 8.48
C GLY A 290 -28.44 -12.86 9.06
N PRO A 291 -29.21 -12.32 10.02
CA PRO A 291 -30.35 -13.03 10.59
C PRO A 291 -31.27 -13.47 9.44
N GLU A 292 -31.59 -14.76 9.42
CA GLU A 292 -32.56 -15.37 8.52
C GLU A 292 -33.85 -14.55 8.57
N ALA A 293 -34.30 -14.07 7.40
CA ALA A 293 -35.60 -13.43 7.29
C ALA A 293 -36.67 -14.44 7.72
N PRO A 294 -37.66 -14.05 8.56
CA PRO A 294 -38.73 -14.95 8.93
C PRO A 294 -39.49 -15.37 7.68
N GLY A 295 -39.60 -16.69 7.48
CA GLY A 295 -40.29 -17.28 6.34
C GLY A 295 -41.75 -16.83 6.23
N PRO A 296 -42.34 -16.95 5.02
CA PRO A 296 -43.69 -16.48 4.76
C PRO A 296 -44.71 -17.26 5.60
N ARG A 297 -45.53 -16.53 6.37
CA ARG A 297 -46.70 -17.09 7.05
C ARG A 297 -47.71 -17.52 5.98
N THR A 298 -47.81 -18.82 5.75
CA THR A 298 -48.94 -19.42 5.02
C THR A 298 -50.15 -19.42 5.96
N GLY A 299 -51.07 -18.49 5.72
CA GLY A 299 -52.41 -18.54 6.27
C GLY A 299 -53.32 -19.36 5.36
N THR A 300 -53.88 -20.45 5.87
CA THR A 300 -55.10 -21.09 5.36
C THR A 300 -55.63 -22.04 6.44
N GLY A 301 -56.91 -21.92 6.79
CA GLY A 301 -57.63 -22.98 7.51
C GLY A 301 -58.66 -22.50 8.54
N VAL A 302 -59.79 -21.98 8.06
CA VAL A 302 -61.05 -21.90 8.82
C VAL A 302 -61.83 -23.20 8.60
N ALA A 303 -62.22 -23.88 9.68
CA ALA A 303 -63.36 -24.81 9.76
C ALA A 303 -63.64 -25.05 11.28
N ALA A 304 -64.71 -24.47 11.82
CA ALA A 304 -66.05 -25.03 11.93
C ALA A 304 -66.11 -26.27 12.86
N GLY A 305 -66.68 -26.07 14.06
CA GLY A 305 -66.93 -27.11 15.05
C GLY A 305 -67.94 -26.62 16.09
N VAL A 306 -69.21 -26.57 15.69
CA VAL A 306 -70.35 -26.42 16.60
C VAL A 306 -70.69 -27.81 17.11
N ALA A 307 -70.65 -28.03 18.42
CA ALA A 307 -71.25 -29.17 19.09
C ALA A 307 -72.15 -28.65 20.20
N ALA A 308 -73.43 -28.99 20.08
CA ALA A 308 -74.49 -28.71 21.01
C ALA A 308 -74.52 -29.80 22.10
N GLU A 309 -74.82 -29.42 23.34
CA GLU A 309 -75.45 -30.34 24.29
C GLU A 309 -76.33 -29.57 25.29
N ALA A 310 -77.64 -29.59 25.02
CA ALA A 310 -78.68 -29.59 26.04
C ALA A 310 -78.72 -31.00 26.66
N GLY A 311 -79.00 -31.26 27.93
CA GLY A 311 -79.48 -30.48 29.05
C GLY A 311 -80.07 -31.48 30.06
N ARG A 312 -79.95 -31.20 31.36
CA ARG A 312 -80.82 -31.54 32.50
C ARG A 312 -80.04 -31.42 33.80
#